data_AF-A0A7L8RQL4-F1
#
_entry.id   AF-A0A7L8RQL4-F1
#
_cell.length_a   1.000
_cell.length_b   1.000
_cell.length_c   1.000
_cell.angle_alpha   90.00
_cell.angle_beta   90.00
_cell.angle_gamma   90.00
#
_symmetry.space_group_name_H-M   'P 1'
#
loop_
_entity.id
_entity.type
_entity.pdbx_description
1 polymer ?
#
loop_
_entity_poly.entity_id
_entity_poly.type
_entity_poly.pdbx_seq_one_letter_code
_entity_poly.pdbx_strand_id
1 'polypeptide(L)' 'MGETTEIYDLRGLNCPLPVLKAKRRLADMSSGELLWLETTDPLAVIDIPAFCQEAGHRLIETTAVSGGHRFLVERGS' A
#
# COMPACT_ATOMS: atom_id res chain seq x y z
N MET A 1 -19.52 -6.84 -10.83
CA MET A 1 -19.83 -6.50 -9.41
C MET A 1 -18.57 -5.85 -8.88
N GLY A 2 -18.67 -4.57 -8.49
CA GLY A 2 -17.52 -3.72 -8.23
C GLY A 2 -16.75 -4.18 -7.00
N GLU A 3 -15.50 -4.56 -7.21
CA GLU A 3 -14.54 -4.77 -6.15
C GLU A 3 -14.26 -3.39 -5.53
N THR A 4 -14.96 -3.05 -4.45
CA THR A 4 -14.69 -1.84 -3.66
C THR A 4 -13.42 -2.05 -2.84
N THR A 5 -12.28 -2.20 -3.52
CA THR A 5 -11.00 -2.19 -2.86
C THR A 5 -10.72 -0.78 -2.37
N GLU A 6 -10.53 -0.63 -1.06
CA GLU A 6 -10.33 0.68 -0.46
C GLU A 6 -9.05 1.34 -0.98
N ILE A 7 -9.12 2.64 -1.26
CA ILE A 7 -8.00 3.42 -1.79
C ILE A 7 -7.51 4.35 -0.69
N TYR A 8 -6.25 4.18 -0.33
CA TYR A 8 -5.57 4.95 0.69
C TYR A 8 -4.58 5.91 0.05
N ASP A 9 -4.95 7.18 0.09
CA ASP A 9 -4.16 8.28 -0.45
C ASP A 9 -3.03 8.63 0.51
N LEU A 10 -1.81 8.43 0.05
CA LEU A 10 -0.55 8.77 0.70
C LEU A 10 0.28 9.73 -0.16
N ARG A 11 -0.35 10.42 -1.10
CA ARG A 11 0.31 11.35 -2.01
C ARG A 11 0.82 12.56 -1.23
N GLY A 12 2.02 13.05 -1.58
CA GLY A 12 2.66 14.17 -0.89
C GLY A 12 3.28 13.85 0.47
N LEU A 13 3.33 12.58 0.88
CA LEU A 13 4.07 12.14 2.06
C LEU A 13 5.47 11.67 1.65
N ASN A 14 6.50 12.22 2.31
CA ASN A 14 7.87 11.77 2.12
C ASN A 14 8.18 10.55 3.00
N CYS A 15 9.09 9.70 2.53
CA CYS A 15 9.57 8.55 3.30
C CYS A 15 10.07 8.98 4.69
N PRO A 16 9.73 8.24 5.78
CA PRO A 16 9.08 6.92 5.85
C PRO A 16 7.57 6.96 6.17
N LEU A 17 6.93 8.12 6.09
CA LEU A 17 5.53 8.29 6.47
C LEU A 17 4.51 7.43 5.68
N PRO A 18 4.64 7.19 4.36
CA PRO A 18 3.65 6.40 3.62
C PRO A 18 3.60 4.94 4.13
N VAL A 19 4.75 4.33 4.40
CA VAL A 19 4.84 2.97 4.96
C VAL A 19 4.21 2.90 6.35
N LEU A 20 4.51 3.86 7.22
CA LEU A 20 3.94 3.93 8.58
C LEU A 20 2.42 4.03 8.59
N LYS A 21 1.86 4.88 7.72
CA LYS A 21 0.40 5.02 7.59
C LYS A 21 -0.23 3.80 6.95
N ALA A 22 0.37 3.25 5.89
CA ALA A 22 -0.07 2.01 5.27
C ALA A 22 -0.11 0.86 6.29
N LYS A 23 0.96 0.71 7.08
CA LYS A 23 1.04 -0.26 8.19
C LYS A 23 -0.10 -0.10 9.19
N ARG A 24 -0.36 1.14 9.62
CA ARG A 24 -1.42 1.41 10.60
C ARG A 24 -2.80 1.09 10.03
N ARG A 25 -3.04 1.36 8.74
CA ARG A 25 -4.29 1.00 8.07
C ARG A 25 -4.41 -0.51 7.93
N LEU A 26 -3.39 -1.19 7.42
CA LEU A 26 -3.37 -2.66 7.25
C LEU A 26 -3.47 -3.41 8.59
N ALA A 27 -2.96 -2.84 9.68
CA ALA A 27 -3.11 -3.41 11.02
C ALA A 27 -4.56 -3.36 11.55
N ASP A 28 -5.35 -2.38 11.10
CA ASP A 28 -6.78 -2.22 11.43
C ASP A 28 -7.69 -3.06 10.51
N MET A 29 -7.15 -3.56 9.39
CA MET A 29 -7.88 -4.35 8.39
C MET A 29 -7.89 -5.85 8.74
N SER A 30 -8.88 -6.55 8.20
CA SER A 30 -9.00 -8.00 8.37
C SER A 30 -8.02 -8.74 7.45
N SER A 31 -7.58 -9.93 7.87
CA SER A 31 -6.76 -10.81 7.03
C SER A 31 -7.50 -11.20 5.75
N GLY A 32 -6.85 -11.07 4.60
CA GLY A 32 -7.42 -11.27 3.27
C GLY A 32 -8.06 -10.02 2.65
N GLU A 33 -8.05 -8.89 3.36
CA GLU A 33 -8.59 -7.64 2.84
C GLU A 33 -7.55 -6.91 1.96
N LEU A 34 -8.04 -6.27 0.90
CA LEU A 34 -7.22 -5.61 -0.10
C LEU A 34 -7.25 -4.09 0.08
N LEU A 35 -6.07 -3.46 0.03
CA LEU A 35 -5.88 -2.02 0.15
C LEU A 35 -5.03 -1.50 -1.00
N TRP A 36 -5.52 -0.48 -1.68
CA TRP A 36 -4.74 0.28 -2.64
C TRP A 36 -4.00 1.41 -1.93
N LEU A 37 -2.68 1.45 -2.05
CA LEU A 37 -1.83 2.52 -1.53
C LEU A 37 -1.40 3.41 -2.68
N GLU A 38 -1.85 4.66 -2.72
CA GLU A 38 -1.41 5.64 -3.73
C GLU A 38 -0.38 6.59 -3.14
N THR A 39 0.79 6.67 -3.75
CA THR A 39 1.90 7.50 -3.29
C THR A 39 2.58 8.17 -4.47
N THR A 40 3.06 9.39 -4.28
CA THR A 40 3.86 10.12 -5.28
C THR A 40 5.35 9.96 -5.06
N ASP A 41 5.74 9.20 -4.03
CA ASP A 41 7.14 9.00 -3.67
C ASP A 41 7.76 7.89 -4.55
N PRO A 42 8.92 8.15 -5.19
CA PRO A 42 9.59 7.18 -6.04
C PRO A 42 10.25 6.04 -5.26
N LEU A 43 10.59 6.23 -3.98
CA LEU A 43 11.17 5.17 -3.12
C LEU A 43 10.11 4.19 -2.65
N ALA A 44 8.84 4.56 -2.65
CA ALA A 44 7.74 3.66 -2.28
C ALA A 44 7.69 2.37 -3.11
N VAL A 45 8.21 2.39 -4.35
CA VAL A 45 8.33 1.16 -5.17
C VAL A 45 9.24 0.10 -4.55
N ILE A 46 10.14 0.50 -3.64
CA ILE A 46 11.07 -0.35 -2.92
C ILE A 46 10.58 -0.55 -1.48
N ASP A 47 10.15 0.53 -0.83
CA ASP A 47 9.71 0.54 0.56
C ASP A 47 8.43 -0.28 0.79
N ILE A 48 7.42 -0.17 -0.09
CA ILE A 48 6.15 -0.91 0.05
C ILE A 48 6.33 -2.43 -0.05
N PRO A 49 7.00 -3.00 -1.08
CA PRO A 49 7.22 -4.45 -1.13
C PRO A 49 8.12 -4.96 -0.01
N ALA A 50 9.14 -4.20 0.40
CA ALA A 50 9.97 -4.55 1.55
C ALA A 50 9.14 -4.61 2.83
N PHE A 51 8.36 -3.55 3.09
CA PHE A 51 7.43 -3.50 4.21
C PHE A 51 6.41 -4.63 4.18
N CYS A 52 5.83 -4.95 3.02
CA CYS A 52 4.88 -6.07 2.91
C CYS A 52 5.55 -7.39 3.32
N GLN A 53 6.76 -7.67 2.83
CA GLN A 53 7.49 -8.87 3.22
C GLN A 53 7.81 -8.90 4.72
N GLU A 54 8.27 -7.77 5.29
CA GLU A 54 8.61 -7.69 6.73
C GLU A 54 7.38 -7.79 7.64
N ALA A 55 6.26 -7.19 7.23
CA ALA A 55 5.00 -7.21 7.98
C ALA A 55 4.16 -8.48 7.74
N GLY A 56 4.59 -9.35 6.83
CA GLY A 56 3.85 -10.56 6.44
C GLY A 56 2.61 -10.27 5.59
N HIS A 57 2.55 -9.11 4.93
CA HIS A 57 1.52 -8.78 3.94
C HIS A 57 1.94 -9.23 2.54
N ARG A 58 0.96 -9.31 1.63
CA ARG A 58 1.21 -9.75 0.26
C ARG A 58 0.95 -8.60 -0.71
N LEU A 59 1.96 -8.21 -1.47
CA LEU A 59 1.79 -7.30 -2.59
C LEU A 59 1.16 -8.05 -3.76
N ILE A 60 -0.03 -7.64 -4.19
CA ILE A 60 -0.80 -8.27 -5.27
C ILE A 60 -0.46 -7.63 -6.60
N GLU A 61 -0.49 -6.30 -6.66
CA GLU A 61 -0.27 -5.56 -7.90
C GLU A 61 0.43 -4.23 -7.64
N THR A 62 1.15 -3.73 -8.64
CA THR A 62 1.74 -2.39 -8.63
C THR A 62 1.44 -1.71 -9.95
N THR A 63 0.86 -0.53 -9.88
CA THR A 63 0.42 0.28 -11.01
C THR A 63 1.13 1.63 -10.95
N ALA A 64 1.90 1.99 -11.98
CA ALA A 64 2.40 3.36 -12.12
C ALA A 64 1.27 4.27 -12.60
N VAL A 65 1.08 5.41 -11.95
CA VAL A 65 0.04 6.40 -12.29
C VAL A 65 0.69 7.73 -12.65
N SER A 66 -0.05 8.63 -13.31
CA SER A 66 0.50 9.96 -13.67
C SER A 66 0.84 10.76 -12.41
N GLY A 67 2.14 10.85 -12.10
CA GLY A 67 2.66 11.56 -10.94
C GLY A 67 2.95 10.70 -9.70
N GLY A 68 2.87 9.37 -9.79
CA GLY A 68 3.15 8.49 -8.67
C GLY A 68 3.00 7.00 -8.96
N HIS A 69 2.81 6.23 -7.91
CA HIS A 69 2.65 4.78 -7.93
C HIS A 69 1.51 4.36 -7.02
N ARG A 70 0.82 3.31 -7.42
CA ARG A 70 -0.30 2.71 -6.71
C ARG A 70 0.02 1.24 -6.46
N PHE A 71 -0.10 0.77 -5.22
CA PHE A 71 0.23 -0.59 -4.82
C PHE A 71 -0.99 -1.28 -4.24
N LEU A 72 -1.38 -2.42 -4.77
CA LEU A 72 -2.43 -3.26 -4.20
C LEU A 72 -1.80 -4.21 -3.21
N VAL A 73 -2.07 -4.01 -1.93
CA VAL A 73 -1.58 -4.83 -0.84
C VAL A 73 -2.74 -5.62 -0.24
N GLU A 74 -2.57 -6.93 -0.13
CA GLU A 74 -3.41 -7.81 0.63
C GLU A 74 -2.87 -7.96 2.05
N ARG A 75 -3.74 -7.76 3.03
CA ARG A 75 -3.42 -8.02 4.42
C ARG A 75 -3.22 -9.52 4.61
N GLY A 76 -1.96 -9.95 4.72
CA GLY A 76 -1.63 -11.30 5.19
C GLY A 76 -2.10 -11.50 6.62
N SER A 77 -2.16 -12.74 7.12
CA SER A 77 -2.59 -13.06 8.48
C SER A 77 -1.52 -12.72 9.51
#